data_AF-A0A1B0DK45-F1
#
_entry.id   AF-A0A1B0DK45-F1
#
_cell.length_a   1.000
_cell.length_b   1.000
_cell.length_c   1.000
_cell.angle_alpha   90.00
_cell.angle_beta   90.00
_cell.angle_gamma   90.00
#
_symmetry.space_group_name_H-M   'P 1'
#
loop_
_entity.id
_entity.type
_entity.pdbx_description
1 polymer ?
#
loop_
_entity_poly.entity_id
_entity_poly.type
_entity_poly.pdbx_seq_one_letter_code
_entity_poly.pdbx_strand_id
1 'polypeptide(L)' 'MYIIVGLAFLIYITRIPERWFSGKVDYLGHSHNLWHILVVCALYYWHNTGMIYVEFRMNHGCATNLKIF' A
#
# COMPACT_ATOMS: atom_id res chain seq x y z
N MET A 1 1.15 -5.56 -2.70
CA MET A 1 1.23 -4.19 -3.30
C MET A 1 0.20 -4.01 -4.43
N TYR A 2 0.42 -4.57 -5.62
CA TYR A 2 -0.42 -4.29 -6.80
C TYR A 2 -1.90 -4.68 -6.64
N ILE A 3 -2.21 -5.80 -5.99
CA ILE A 3 -3.60 -6.23 -5.75
C ILE A 3 -4.33 -5.21 -4.87
N ILE A 4 -3.69 -4.75 -3.79
CA ILE A 4 -4.28 -3.79 -2.83
C ILE A 4 -4.57 -2.46 -3.54
N VAL A 5 -3.60 -1.97 -4.31
CA VAL A 5 -3.74 -0.72 -5.08
C VAL A 5 -4.80 -0.86 -6.17
N GLY A 6 -4.80 -1.96 -6.92
CA GLY A 6 -5.80 -2.25 -7.95
C GLY A 6 -7.21 -2.28 -7.37
N LEU A 7 -7.40 -2.95 -6.23
CA LEU A 7 -8.68 -2.98 -5.52
C LEU A 7 -9.11 -1.58 -5.05
N ALA A 8 -8.17 -0.79 -4.50
CA ALA A 8 -8.45 0.58 -4.09
C ALA A 8 -8.99 1.41 -5.26
N PHE A 9 -8.29 1.39 -6.40
CA PHE A 9 -8.72 2.10 -7.60
C PHE A 9 -10.07 1.59 -8.14
N LEU A 10 -10.30 0.28 -8.13
CA LEU A 10 -11.59 -0.29 -8.53
C LEU A 10 -12.73 0.23 -7.66
N ILE A 11 -12.57 0.22 -6.33
CA ILE A 11 -13.57 0.73 -5.39
C ILE A 11 -13.84 2.22 -5.61
N TYR A 12 -12.78 3.01 -5.80
CA TYR A 12 -12.89 4.44 -6.05
C TYR A 12 -13.62 4.78 -7.36
N ILE A 13 -13.28 4.10 -8.46
CA ILE A 13 -13.88 4.35 -9.78
C ILE A 13 -15.32 3.85 -9.83
N THR A 14 -15.59 2.67 -9.28
CA THR A 14 -16.94 2.07 -9.30
C THR A 14 -17.93 2.76 -8.39
N ARG A 15 -17.45 3.62 -7.46
CA ARG A 15 -18.27 4.34 -6.48
C ARG A 15 -19.09 3.38 -5.61
N ILE A 16 -18.59 2.18 -5.38
CA ILE A 16 -19.17 1.20 -4.46
C ILE A 16 -18.54 1.46 -3.08
N PRO A 17 -19.32 1.52 -1.98
CA PRO A 17 -20.72 1.12 -1.80
C PRO A 17 -21.75 2.25 -1.95
N GLU A 18 -21.36 3.51 -2.17
CA GLU A 18 -22.33 4.62 -2.22
C GLU A 18 -23.38 4.48 -3.35
N ARG A 19 -23.04 3.78 -4.43
CA ARG A 19 -23.97 3.42 -5.50
C ARG A 19 -25.05 2.42 -5.07
N TRP A 20 -24.78 1.55 -4.11
CA TRP A 20 -25.73 0.50 -3.66
C TRP A 20 -26.54 0.93 -2.43
N PHE A 21 -25.97 1.77 -1.57
CA PHE A 21 -26.60 2.23 -0.33
C PHE A 21 -26.65 3.76 -0.27
N SER A 22 -27.33 4.36 -1.24
CA SER A 22 -27.52 5.81 -1.32
C SER A 22 -28.11 6.35 -0.01
N GLY A 23 -27.43 7.31 0.63
CA GLY A 23 -27.88 7.97 1.86
C GLY A 23 -27.50 7.26 3.18
N LYS A 24 -26.92 6.05 3.13
CA LYS A 24 -26.52 5.30 4.35
C LYS A 24 -25.04 5.38 4.67
N VAL A 25 -24.21 5.68 3.68
CA VAL A 25 -22.73 5.67 3.78
C VAL A 25 -22.12 7.06 3.59
N ASP A 26 -22.92 8.11 3.74
CA ASP A 26 -22.53 9.49 3.40
C ASP A 26 -21.45 10.05 4.36
N TYR A 27 -21.47 9.62 5.64
CA TYR A 27 -20.48 10.03 6.65
C TYR A 27 -19.33 9.02 6.83
N LEU A 28 -19.62 7.72 6.76
CA LEU A 28 -18.66 6.65 6.98
C LEU A 28 -18.85 5.55 5.92
N GLY A 29 -17.76 5.13 5.28
CA GLY A 29 -17.79 4.01 4.32
C GLY A 29 -18.00 4.39 2.85
N HIS A 30 -17.99 5.68 2.48
CA HIS A 30 -17.96 6.05 1.06
C HIS A 30 -16.67 5.59 0.38
N SER A 31 -16.73 5.37 -0.93
CA SER A 31 -15.65 4.82 -1.76
C SER A 31 -14.32 5.53 -1.56
N HIS A 32 -14.32 6.86 -1.43
CA HIS A 32 -13.11 7.63 -1.18
C HIS A 32 -12.47 7.37 0.21
N ASN A 33 -13.26 7.13 1.26
CA ASN A 33 -12.72 6.76 2.58
C ASN A 33 -12.13 5.35 2.54
N LEU A 34 -12.81 4.41 1.88
CA LEU A 34 -12.28 3.06 1.68
C LEU A 34 -11.00 3.07 0.84
N TRP A 35 -10.93 3.93 -0.17
CA TRP A 35 -9.72 4.14 -0.96
C TRP A 35 -8.55 4.61 -0.10
N HIS A 36 -8.74 5.63 0.75
CA HIS A 36 -7.69 6.11 1.66
C HIS A 36 -7.19 5.00 2.58
N ILE A 37 -8.09 4.22 3.18
CA ILE A 37 -7.73 3.10 4.06
C ILE A 37 -6.87 2.08 3.31
N LEU A 38 -7.29 1.68 2.10
CA LEU A 38 -6.55 0.71 1.30
C LEU A 38 -5.18 1.23 0.87
N VAL A 39 -5.06 2.51 0.51
CA VAL A 39 -3.78 3.13 0.15
C VAL A 39 -2.82 3.17 1.34
N VAL A 40 -3.31 3.49 2.55
CA VAL A 40 -2.50 3.45 3.78
C VAL A 40 -2.02 2.03 4.06
N CYS A 41 -2.88 1.02 3.95
CA CYS A 41 -2.47 -0.39 4.08
C CYS A 41 -1.41 -0.79 3.04
N ALA A 42 -1.55 -0.30 1.81
CA ALA A 42 -0.62 -0.57 0.72
C ALA A 42 0.77 0.05 0.99
N LEU A 43 0.80 1.29 1.48
CA LEU A 43 2.01 2.00 1.90
C LEU A 43 2.69 1.31 3.08
N TYR A 44 1.92 0.89 4.08
CA TYR A 44 2.44 0.16 5.23
C TYR A 44 3.10 -1.17 4.82
N TYR A 45 2.43 -1.94 3.95
CA TYR A 45 2.99 -3.16 3.38
C TYR A 45 4.30 -2.91 2.61
N TRP A 46 4.32 -1.84 1.80
CA TRP A 46 5.52 -1.44 1.06
C TRP A 46 6.67 -1.06 1.99
N HIS A 47 6.38 -0.28 3.04
CA HIS A 47 7.35 0.13 4.04
C HIS A 47 7.98 -1.08 4.74
N ASN A 48 7.16 -2.01 5.24
CA ASN A 48 7.67 -3.22 5.91
C ASN A 48 8.55 -4.07 4.97
N THR A 49 8.14 -4.19 3.71
CA THR A 49 8.94 -4.90 2.70
C THR A 49 10.28 -4.19 2.48
N GLY A 50 10.28 -2.86 2.39
CA GLY A 50 11.50 -2.05 2.30
C GLY A 50 12.44 -2.26 3.49
N MET A 51 11.90 -2.29 4.71
CA MET A 51 12.69 -2.55 5.92
C MET A 51 13.36 -3.92 5.89
N ILE A 52 12.67 -4.97 5.41
CA ILE A 52 13.24 -6.31 5.24
C ILE A 52 14.41 -6.29 4.25
N TYR A 53 14.28 -5.59 3.12
CA TYR A 53 15.37 -5.46 2.16
C TYR A 53 16.56 -4.67 2.71
N VAL A 54 16.30 -3.62 3.49
CA VAL A 54 17.36 -2.87 4.18
C VAL A 54 18.09 -3.78 5.16
N GLU A 55 17.37 -4.48 6.02
CA GLU A 55 17.95 -5.43 6.97
C GLU A 55 18.77 -6.52 6.27
N PHE A 56 18.24 -7.10 5.18
CA PHE A 56 18.96 -8.08 4.38
C PHE A 56 20.28 -7.52 3.86
N ARG A 57 20.27 -6.29 3.32
CA ARG A 57 21.49 -5.63 2.81
C ARG A 57 22.49 -5.31 3.91
N MET A 58 22.04 -4.93 5.10
CA MET A 58 22.92 -4.63 6.23
C MET A 58 23.60 -5.90 6.76
N ASN A 59 22.92 -7.04 6.72
CA ASN A 59 23.43 -8.32 7.20
C ASN A 59 24.20 -9.13 6.13
N HIS A 60 23.96 -8.87 4.83
CA HIS A 60 24.59 -9.56 3.70
C HIS A 60 25.36 -8.56 2.81
N GLY A 61 26.25 -7.79 3.42
CA GLY A 61 27.16 -6.94 2.68
C GLY A 61 28.05 -7.77 1.74
N CYS A 62 28.19 -7.34 0.48
CA CYS A 62 29.17 -7.95 -0.42
C CYS A 62 30.58 -7.73 0.15
N ALA A 63 31.44 -8.75 0.06
CA ALA A 63 32.87 -8.58 0.34
C ALA A 63 33.42 -7.56 -0.66
N THR A 64 33.63 -6.32 -0.20
CA THR A 64 34.20 -5.28 -1.03
C THR A 64 35.65 -5.67 -1.31
N ASN A 65 35.94 -6.20 -2.51
CA ASN A 65 37.30 -6.29 -3.04
C ASN A 65 37.82 -4.89 -3.44
N LEU A 66 37.48 -3.86 -2.66
CA LEU A 66 38.12 -2.57 -2.75
C LEU A 66 39.49 -2.73 -2.10
N LYS A 67 40.48 -3.06 -2.93
CA LYS A 67 41.86 -2.70 -2.64
C LYS A 67 41.90 -1.18 -2.57
N ILE A 68 41.64 -0.64 -1.39
CA ILE A 68 42.14 0.68 -1.03
C ILE A 68 43.65 0.47 -0.99
N PHE A 69 44.34 1.14 -1.92
CA PHE A 69 45.78 1.06 -2.15
C PHE A 69 46.59 1.10 -0.84
#